data_AF-A0A1Q9K5K5-F1
#
_entry.id   AF-A0A1Q9K5K5-F1
#
_cell.length_a   1.000
_cell.length_b   1.000
_cell.length_c   1.000
_cell.angle_alpha   90.00
_cell.angle_beta   90.00
_cell.angle_gamma   90.00
#
_symmetry.space_group_name_H-M   'P 1'
#
loop_
_entity.id
_entity.type
_entity.pdbx_description
1 polymer ?
#
loop_
_entity_poly.entity_id
_entity_poly.type
_entity_poly.pdbx_seq_one_letter_code
_entity_poly.pdbx_strand_id
1 'polypeptide(L)'
;MECFEVDTKIISYLDHSLKDEELQEFLAHLEQCPSCRGEVELLFTLMEGLNQMDEEEIQISDFHAAFQERRQQQMKDVVGRKKVRRFTDRMILLFVFLMVLIGFLYGFFHIYEYRMQYIAQKENIIYEQQISID
;
A
#
# COMPACT_ATOMS: atom_id res chain seq x y z
N MET A 1 15.15 -11.15 -6.92
CA MET A 1 15.14 -12.62 -7.02
C MET A 1 16.10 -13.11 -8.09
N GLU A 2 16.62 -14.31 -7.90
CA GLU A 2 17.57 -15.02 -8.77
C GLU A 2 16.86 -15.98 -9.74
N CYS A 3 17.50 -16.38 -10.85
CA CYS A 3 16.92 -17.28 -11.87
C CYS A 3 16.35 -18.57 -11.27
N PHE A 4 17.09 -19.21 -10.35
CA PHE A 4 16.63 -20.45 -9.69
C PHE A 4 15.34 -20.25 -8.88
N GLU A 5 15.18 -19.08 -8.25
CA GLU A 5 13.95 -18.76 -7.52
C GLU A 5 12.78 -18.58 -8.50
N VAL A 6 13.04 -18.04 -9.69
CA VAL A 6 12.05 -17.92 -10.77
C VAL A 6 11.53 -19.28 -11.15
N ASP A 7 12.42 -20.23 -11.44
CA ASP A 7 12.07 -21.59 -11.88
C ASP A 7 11.12 -22.27 -10.91
N THR A 8 11.38 -22.14 -9.61
CA THR A 8 10.52 -22.72 -8.56
C THR A 8 9.16 -22.03 -8.44
N LYS A 9 9.03 -20.79 -8.94
CA LYS A 9 7.84 -19.94 -8.82
C LYS A 9 7.04 -19.84 -10.13
N ILE A 10 7.51 -20.40 -11.25
CA ILE A 10 6.81 -20.33 -12.55
C ILE A 10 5.40 -20.90 -12.46
N ILE A 11 5.23 -22.09 -11.86
CA ILE A 11 3.92 -22.72 -11.72
C ILE A 11 2.99 -21.85 -10.85
N SER A 12 3.49 -21.35 -9.72
CA SER A 12 2.73 -20.46 -8.84
C SER A 12 2.34 -19.14 -9.50
N TYR A 13 3.19 -18.63 -10.39
CA TYR A 13 2.88 -17.45 -11.21
C TYR A 13 1.74 -17.76 -12.21
N LEU A 14 1.82 -18.88 -12.92
CA LEU A 14 0.82 -19.28 -13.92
C LEU A 14 -0.55 -19.59 -13.29
N ASP A 15 -0.55 -20.12 -12.07
CA ASP A 15 -1.75 -20.43 -11.26
C ASP A 15 -2.25 -19.23 -10.41
N HIS A 16 -1.67 -18.04 -10.58
CA HIS A 16 -2.04 -16.82 -9.82
C HIS A 16 -1.96 -16.96 -8.29
N SER A 17 -1.08 -17.82 -7.78
CA SER A 17 -0.93 -18.10 -6.34
C SER A 17 0.23 -17.36 -5.67
N LEU A 18 0.97 -16.52 -6.40
CA LEU A 18 2.02 -15.66 -5.84
C LEU A 18 1.43 -14.48 -5.05
N LYS A 19 2.04 -14.16 -3.90
CA LYS A 19 1.72 -12.95 -3.13
C LYS A 19 2.16 -11.70 -3.88
N ASP A 20 1.50 -10.57 -3.64
CA ASP A 20 1.76 -9.29 -4.32
C ASP A 20 3.23 -8.83 -4.28
N GLU A 21 3.95 -9.07 -3.17
CA GLU A 21 5.37 -8.72 -3.02
C GLU A 21 6.26 -9.62 -3.89
N GLU A 22 6.03 -10.94 -3.83
CA GLU A 22 6.75 -11.93 -4.62
C GLU A 22 6.47 -11.79 -6.11
N LEU A 23 5.21 -11.51 -6.48
CA LEU A 23 4.80 -11.29 -7.88
C LEU A 23 5.50 -10.06 -8.47
N GLN A 24 5.72 -9.02 -7.68
CA GLN A 24 6.42 -7.83 -8.18
C GLN A 24 7.90 -8.13 -8.47
N GLU A 25 8.58 -8.80 -7.54
CA GLU A 25 9.95 -9.25 -7.76
C GLU A 25 10.02 -10.22 -8.95
N PHE A 26 8.98 -11.06 -9.07
CA PHE A 26 8.80 -11.99 -10.17
C PHE A 26 8.83 -11.30 -11.53
N LEU A 27 7.92 -10.35 -11.72
CA LEU A 27 7.76 -9.59 -12.96
C LEU A 27 9.01 -8.74 -13.28
N ALA A 28 9.64 -8.13 -12.27
CA ALA A 28 10.82 -7.30 -12.46
C ALA A 28 12.02 -8.07 -13.04
N HIS A 29 12.22 -9.31 -12.61
CA HIS A 29 13.26 -10.17 -13.19
C HIS A 29 12.91 -10.57 -14.63
N LEU A 30 11.65 -10.89 -14.94
CA LEU A 30 11.24 -11.26 -16.30
C LEU A 30 11.40 -10.11 -17.32
N GLU A 31 11.47 -8.85 -16.87
CA GLU A 31 11.84 -7.71 -17.71
C GLU A 31 13.34 -7.69 -18.03
N GLN A 32 14.17 -8.09 -17.08
CA GLN A 32 15.64 -7.99 -17.15
C GLN A 32 16.30 -9.27 -17.68
N CYS A 33 15.65 -10.42 -17.52
CA CYS A 33 16.17 -11.74 -17.89
C CYS A 33 15.32 -12.36 -19.01
N PRO A 34 15.80 -12.33 -20.26
CA PRO A 34 15.08 -12.92 -21.40
C PRO A 34 15.03 -14.46 -21.35
N SER A 35 15.98 -15.11 -20.67
CA SER A 35 16.01 -16.59 -20.53
C SER A 35 14.81 -17.08 -19.73
N CYS A 36 14.67 -16.61 -18.49
CA CYS A 36 13.54 -16.96 -17.63
C CYS A 36 12.20 -16.52 -18.24
N ARG A 37 12.18 -15.41 -18.97
CA ARG A 37 11.01 -14.99 -19.73
C ARG A 37 10.59 -16.02 -20.77
N GLY A 38 11.54 -16.56 -21.52
CA GLY A 38 11.29 -17.60 -22.53
C GLY A 38 10.80 -18.90 -21.90
N GLU A 39 11.32 -19.29 -20.74
CA GLU A 39 10.86 -20.49 -20.02
C GLU A 39 9.41 -20.35 -19.54
N VAL A 40 9.06 -19.20 -18.95
CA VAL A 40 7.66 -18.92 -18.53
C VAL A 40 6.73 -18.90 -19.74
N GLU A 41 7.15 -18.32 -20.86
CA GLU A 41 6.37 -18.25 -22.10
C GLU A 41 6.14 -19.62 -22.73
N LEU A 42 7.19 -20.45 -22.79
CA LEU A 42 7.09 -21.82 -23.27
C LEU A 42 6.12 -22.61 -22.40
N LEU A 43 6.23 -22.51 -21.08
CA LEU A 43 5.37 -23.23 -20.16
C LEU A 43 3.92 -22.75 -20.22
N PHE A 44 3.69 -21.45 -20.38
CA PHE A 44 2.37 -20.87 -20.63
C PHE A 44 1.76 -21.43 -21.93
N THR A 45 2.53 -21.44 -23.02
CA THR A 45 2.10 -21.96 -24.32
C THR A 45 1.77 -23.45 -24.24
N LEU A 46 2.56 -24.23 -23.49
CA LEU A 46 2.28 -25.65 -23.26
C LEU A 46 0.98 -25.87 -22.48
N MET A 47 0.75 -25.14 -21.39
CA MET A 47 -0.49 -25.26 -20.61
C MET A 47 -1.72 -24.86 -21.43
N GLU A 48 -1.62 -23.75 -22.16
CA GLU A 48 -2.72 -23.26 -22.97
C GLU A 48 -2.98 -24.19 -24.16
N GLY A 49 -1.91 -24.73 -24.77
CA GLY A 49 -2.00 -25.77 -25.79
C GLY A 49 -2.71 -27.03 -25.28
N LEU A 50 -2.41 -27.49 -24.05
CA LEU A 50 -3.09 -28.63 -23.44
C LEU A 50 -4.57 -28.34 -23.13
N ASN A 51 -4.91 -27.11 -22.73
CA ASN A 51 -6.28 -26.70 -22.48
C ASN A 51 -7.11 -26.52 -23.76
N GLN A 52 -6.46 -26.26 -24.90
CA GLN A 52 -7.12 -25.95 -26.18
C GLN A 52 -7.07 -27.10 -27.21
N MET A 53 -6.49 -28.26 -26.87
CA MET A 53 -6.54 -29.46 -27.72
C MET A 53 -7.95 -30.01 -28.00
N ASP A 54 -9.00 -29.39 -27.46
CA ASP A 54 -10.42 -29.66 -27.78
C ASP A 54 -11.00 -28.75 -28.90
N GLU A 55 -10.31 -27.67 -29.32
CA GLU A 55 -10.78 -26.76 -30.38
C GLU A 55 -9.68 -26.47 -31.44
N GLU A 56 -10.08 -26.33 -32.70
CA GLU A 56 -9.25 -26.44 -33.93
C GLU A 56 -8.00 -25.54 -34.03
N GLU A 57 -6.94 -26.13 -34.60
CA GLU A 57 -5.71 -25.60 -35.24
C GLU A 57 -5.14 -24.25 -34.74
N ILE A 58 -4.01 -24.34 -34.02
CA ILE A 58 -3.44 -23.20 -33.29
C ILE A 58 -2.20 -22.61 -33.97
N GLN A 59 -2.14 -21.27 -34.08
CA GLN A 59 -0.91 -20.54 -34.40
C GLN A 59 -0.22 -20.04 -33.11
N ILE A 60 1.05 -20.45 -32.93
CA ILE A 60 1.89 -20.11 -31.76
C ILE A 60 2.01 -18.59 -31.53
N SER A 61 1.80 -17.77 -32.56
CA SER A 61 1.78 -16.30 -32.45
C SER A 61 0.71 -15.77 -31.51
N ASP A 62 -0.44 -16.44 -31.42
CA ASP A 62 -1.58 -15.96 -30.64
C ASP A 62 -1.32 -16.09 -29.14
N PHE A 63 -0.59 -17.14 -28.73
CA PHE A 63 -0.18 -17.32 -27.33
C PHE A 63 0.89 -16.34 -26.88
N HIS A 64 1.81 -15.97 -27.77
CA HIS A 64 2.82 -14.96 -27.48
C HIS A 64 2.17 -13.61 -27.14
N ALA A 65 1.19 -13.18 -27.94
CA ALA A 65 0.45 -11.95 -27.72
C ALA A 65 -0.36 -12.01 -26.41
N ALA A 66 -1.09 -13.10 -26.19
CA ALA A 66 -1.89 -13.31 -24.97
C ALA A 66 -1.03 -13.27 -23.69
N PHE A 67 0.17 -13.86 -23.74
CA PHE A 67 1.11 -13.84 -22.63
C PHE A 67 1.62 -12.42 -22.33
N GLN A 68 1.98 -11.66 -23.38
CA GLN A 68 2.44 -10.28 -23.21
C GLN A 68 1.35 -9.39 -22.61
N GLU A 69 0.12 -9.49 -23.10
CA GLU A 69 -1.02 -8.72 -22.59
C GLU A 69 -1.30 -9.05 -21.12
N ARG A 70 -1.38 -10.34 -20.77
CA ARG A 70 -1.60 -10.79 -19.39
C ARG A 70 -0.54 -10.23 -18.45
N ARG A 71 0.74 -10.30 -18.84
CA ARG A 71 1.85 -9.77 -18.03
C ARG A 71 1.73 -8.26 -17.84
N GLN A 72 1.46 -7.51 -18.90
CA GLN A 72 1.31 -6.06 -18.83
C GLN A 72 0.14 -5.66 -17.92
N GLN A 73 -0.96 -6.40 -17.95
CA GLN A 73 -2.11 -6.14 -17.11
C GLN A 73 -1.79 -6.37 -15.63
N GLN A 74 -1.16 -7.49 -15.29
CA GLN A 74 -0.77 -7.76 -13.90
C GLN A 74 0.27 -6.74 -13.37
N MET A 75 1.19 -6.30 -14.21
CA MET A 75 2.14 -5.25 -13.83
C MET A 75 1.42 -3.92 -13.54
N LYS A 76 0.43 -3.54 -14.36
CA LYS A 76 -0.40 -2.34 -14.11
C LYS A 76 -1.20 -2.47 -12.81
N ASP A 77 -1.75 -3.63 -12.52
CA ASP A 77 -2.54 -3.86 -11.30
C ASP A 77 -1.68 -3.76 -10.04
N VAL A 78 -0.50 -4.40 -10.01
CA VAL A 78 0.43 -4.33 -8.88
C VAL A 78 0.94 -2.90 -8.66
N VAL A 79 1.27 -2.18 -9.73
CA VAL A 79 1.71 -0.78 -9.64
C VAL A 79 0.57 0.15 -9.20
N GLY A 80 -0.66 -0.09 -9.70
CA GLY A 80 -1.87 0.65 -9.32
C GLY A 80 -2.21 0.49 -7.84
N ARG A 81 -2.21 -0.76 -7.33
CA ARG A 81 -2.42 -1.06 -5.91
C ARG A 81 -1.40 -0.37 -5.00
N LYS A 82 -0.13 -0.31 -5.40
CA LYS A 82 0.95 0.37 -4.66
C LYS A 82 0.80 1.88 -4.59
N LYS A 83 0.17 2.51 -5.58
CA LYS A 83 -0.05 3.96 -5.57
C LYS A 83 -1.21 4.30 -4.62
N VAL A 84 -2.33 3.58 -4.73
CA VAL A 84 -3.50 3.81 -3.86
C VAL A 84 -3.14 3.60 -2.39
N ARG A 85 -2.52 2.47 -2.02
CA ARG A 85 -2.19 2.16 -0.60
C ARG A 85 -1.24 3.18 0.04
N ARG A 86 -0.23 3.67 -0.68
CA ARG A 86 0.69 4.71 -0.17
C ARG A 86 0.02 6.06 0.03
N PHE A 87 -0.99 6.38 -0.78
CA PHE A 87 -1.77 7.61 -0.59
C PHE A 87 -2.67 7.50 0.64
N THR A 88 -3.31 6.35 0.88
CA THR A 88 -4.19 6.15 2.04
C THR A 88 -3.43 6.24 3.36
N ASP A 89 -2.27 5.59 3.47
CA ASP A 89 -1.48 5.58 4.72
C ASP A 89 -1.00 6.99 5.11
N ARG A 90 -0.60 7.81 4.12
CA ARG A 90 -0.20 9.20 4.37
C ARG A 90 -1.36 10.09 4.82
N MET A 91 -2.55 9.88 4.26
CA MET A 91 -3.75 10.64 4.63
C MET A 91 -4.23 10.29 6.04
N ILE A 92 -4.17 9.00 6.43
CA ILE A 92 -4.53 8.55 7.77
C ILE A 92 -3.59 9.15 8.82
N LEU A 93 -2.27 9.12 8.59
CA LEU A 93 -1.30 9.71 9.52
C LEU A 93 -1.51 11.21 9.73
N LEU A 94 -1.78 11.95 8.65
CA LEU A 94 -2.08 13.38 8.74
C LEU A 94 -3.36 13.66 9.53
N PHE A 95 -4.41 12.85 9.32
CA PHE A 95 -5.67 12.98 10.04
C PHE A 95 -5.50 12.75 11.55
N VAL A 96 -4.77 11.69 11.94
CA VAL A 96 -4.48 11.39 13.35
C VAL A 96 -3.66 12.53 13.99
N PHE A 97 -2.64 13.03 13.30
CA PHE A 97 -1.84 14.15 13.78
C PHE A 97 -2.67 15.41 14.02
N LEU A 98 -3.56 15.74 13.08
CA LEU A 98 -4.46 16.89 13.21
C LEU A 98 -5.40 16.75 14.41
N MET A 99 -5.93 15.55 14.63
CA MET A 99 -6.82 15.26 15.76
C MET A 99 -6.12 15.45 17.11
N VAL A 100 -4.85 15.02 17.23
CA VAL A 100 -4.03 15.21 18.43
C VAL A 100 -3.72 16.69 18.65
N LEU A 101 -3.34 17.43 17.59
CA LEU A 101 -3.09 18.86 17.69
C LEU A 101 -4.32 19.63 18.16
N ILE A 102 -5.48 19.33 17.59
CA ILE A 102 -6.75 19.95 17.97
C ILE A 102 -7.05 19.65 19.45
N GLY A 103 -6.95 18.38 19.88
CA GLY A 103 -7.14 18.01 21.28
C GLY A 103 -6.19 18.73 22.23
N PHE A 104 -4.92 18.89 21.84
CA PHE A 104 -3.93 19.62 22.62
C PHE A 104 -4.29 21.10 22.74
N LEU A 105 -4.71 21.74 21.64
CA LEU A 105 -5.12 23.15 21.64
C LEU A 105 -6.38 23.37 22.51
N TYR A 106 -7.37 22.48 22.44
CA TYR A 106 -8.55 22.54 23.30
C TYR A 106 -8.18 22.35 24.78
N GLY A 107 -7.32 21.38 25.09
CA GLY A 107 -6.86 21.16 26.46
C GLY A 107 -6.08 22.35 27.01
N PHE A 108 -5.21 22.93 26.20
CA PHE A 108 -4.49 24.14 26.53
C PHE A 108 -5.46 25.30 26.75
N PHE A 109 -6.40 25.55 25.85
CA PHE A 109 -7.40 26.62 25.99
C PHE A 109 -8.23 26.46 27.28
N HIS A 110 -8.68 25.24 27.59
CA HIS A 110 -9.43 24.94 28.81
C HIS A 110 -8.60 25.17 30.09
N ILE A 111 -7.32 24.78 30.09
CA ILE A 111 -6.39 25.03 31.20
C ILE A 111 -6.18 26.54 31.38
N TYR A 112 -6.04 27.30 30.29
CA TYR A 112 -5.86 28.75 30.33
C TYR A 112 -7.08 29.45 30.91
N GLU A 113 -8.29 29.08 30.48
CA GLU A 113 -9.53 29.66 30.99
C GLU A 113 -9.71 29.37 32.49
N TYR A 114 -9.42 28.13 32.92
CA TYR A 114 -9.44 27.75 34.33
C TYR A 114 -8.43 28.53 35.18
N ARG A 115 -7.22 28.74 34.66
CA ARG A 115 -6.19 29.55 35.34
C ARG A 115 -6.59 31.02 35.46
N MET A 116 -7.25 31.59 34.45
CA MET A 116 -7.70 32.99 34.50
C MET A 116 -8.75 33.20 35.60
N GLN A 117 -9.72 32.29 35.74
CA GLN A 117 -10.71 32.37 36.82
C GLN A 117 -10.07 32.23 38.21
N TYR A 118 -9.11 31.31 38.37
CA TYR A 118 -8.40 31.14 39.65
C TYR A 118 -7.60 32.39 40.07
N ILE A 119 -6.95 33.06 39.12
CA ILE A 119 -6.17 34.28 39.40
C ILE A 119 -7.11 35.41 39.83
N ALA A 120 -8.24 35.62 39.12
CA ALA A 120 -9.22 36.65 39.46
C ALA A 120 -9.85 36.44 40.85
N GLN A 121 -10.15 35.19 41.21
CA GLN A 121 -10.69 34.88 42.54
C GLN A 121 -9.65 35.15 43.64
N LYS A 122 -8.38 34.79 43.41
CA LYS A 122 -7.32 34.99 44.39
C LYS A 122 -7.04 36.48 44.64
N GLU A 123 -7.07 37.31 43.60
CA GLU A 123 -6.96 38.76 43.75
C GLU A 123 -8.09 39.32 44.61
N ASN A 124 -9.35 38.95 44.35
CA ASN A 124 -10.50 39.40 45.16
C ASN A 124 -10.37 39.03 46.65
N ILE A 125 -9.91 37.82 46.97
CA ILE A 125 -9.70 37.39 48.36
C ILE A 125 -8.61 38.21 49.04
N ILE A 126 -7.51 38.53 48.34
CA ILE A 126 -6.43 39.36 48.89
C ILE A 126 -6.92 40.78 49.19
N TYR A 127 -7.73 41.36 48.29
CA TYR A 127 -8.32 42.69 48.52
C TYR A 127 -9.27 42.72 49.73
N GLU A 128 -10.15 41.72 49.88
CA GLU A 128 -11.03 41.63 51.06
C GLU A 128 -10.24 41.39 52.36
N GLN A 129 -9.16 40.62 52.30
CA GLN A 129 -8.31 40.38 53.45
C GLN A 129 -7.49 41.61 53.86
N GLN A 130 -7.19 42.51 52.92
CA GLN A 130 -6.52 43.78 53.23
C GLN A 130 -7.47 44.83 53.81
N ILE A 131 -8.73 44.87 53.35
CA ILE A 131 -9.78 45.78 53.88
C ILE A 131 -10.21 45.40 55.31
N SER A 132 -10.04 44.15 55.71
CA SER A 132 -10.41 43.67 57.06
C SER A 132 -9.31 43.83 58.12
N ILE A 133 -8.10 44.23 57.73
CA ILE A 133 -6.95 44.44 58.63
C ILE A 133 -6.72 45.93 58.95
N ASP A 134 -7.21 46.85 58.11
CA ASP A 134 -7.30 48.30 58.36
C ASP A 134 -8.58 48.68 59.15
#